data_AF-A0A7V1NAQ2-F1
#
_entry.id   AF-A0A7V1NAQ2-F1
#
_cell.length_a   1.000
_cell.length_b   1.000
_cell.length_c   1.000
_cell.angle_alpha   90.00
_cell.angle_beta   90.00
_cell.angle_gamma   90.00
#
_symmetry.space_group_name_H-M   'P 1'
#
loop_
_entity.id
_entity.type
_entity.pdbx_description
1 polymer ?
#
loop_
_entity_poly.entity_id
_entity_poly.type
_entity_poly.pdbx_seq_one_letter_code
_entity_poly.pdbx_strand_id
1 'polypeptide(L)'
;LVGDGADLLVNLSNESWLGSGTHGPDQMLAASVLRAIEERRPVLRSTTVGITAAIDAHGRIPARLPRSGEGVLVVDVVPEHAGSGFARWGHAPVGLIVVAWLVFRSIRILARHRSRQRA
;
A
#
# COMPACT_ATOMS: atom_id res chain seq x y z
N LEU A 1 9.11 4.40 5.43
CA LEU A 1 9.65 3.48 4.41
C LEU A 1 10.68 2.63 5.11
N VAL A 2 10.71 1.34 4.81
CA VAL A 2 11.45 0.31 5.55
C VAL A 2 12.97 0.45 5.35
N GLY A 3 13.39 1.08 4.24
CA GLY A 3 14.81 1.21 3.89
C GLY A 3 15.46 -0.17 3.72
N ASP A 4 16.70 -0.32 4.17
CA ASP A 4 17.46 -1.58 4.03
C ASP A 4 17.37 -2.48 5.28
N GLY A 5 16.59 -2.10 6.30
CA GLY A 5 16.73 -2.67 7.65
C GLY A 5 15.88 -3.89 8.00
N ALA A 6 14.72 -4.10 7.37
CA ALA A 6 13.83 -5.23 7.69
C ALA A 6 13.83 -6.28 6.58
N ASP A 7 13.78 -7.56 6.96
CA ASP A 7 13.74 -8.70 6.03
C ASP A 7 12.32 -9.01 5.54
N LEU A 8 11.32 -8.73 6.38
CA LEU A 8 9.91 -8.91 6.10
C LEU A 8 9.06 -7.94 6.92
N LEU A 9 7.79 -7.86 6.58
CA LEU A 9 6.79 -7.09 7.31
C LEU A 9 5.75 -8.02 7.92
N VAL A 10 5.27 -7.67 9.11
CA VAL A 10 4.20 -8.40 9.78
C VAL A 10 3.00 -7.49 9.97
N ASN A 11 1.82 -7.97 9.59
CA ASN A 11 0.55 -7.32 9.84
C ASN A 11 -0.33 -8.21 10.72
N LEU A 12 -0.45 -7.86 12.00
CA LEU A 12 -1.38 -8.50 12.93
C LEU A 12 -2.66 -7.65 12.98
N SER A 13 -3.82 -8.24 12.71
CA SER A 13 -5.07 -7.46 12.63
C SER A 13 -6.28 -8.19 13.18
N ASN A 14 -7.16 -7.46 13.87
CA ASN A 14 -8.48 -7.94 14.22
C ASN A 14 -9.52 -7.31 13.29
N GLU A 15 -10.20 -8.16 12.52
CA GLU A 15 -11.16 -7.77 11.49
C GLU A 15 -12.62 -8.09 11.85
N SER A 16 -12.89 -8.44 13.11
CA SER A 16 -14.22 -8.89 13.55
C SER A 16 -15.33 -7.85 13.38
N TRP A 17 -14.97 -6.57 13.38
CA TRP A 17 -15.91 -5.46 13.28
C TRP A 17 -16.35 -5.13 11.84
N LEU A 18 -15.71 -5.71 10.81
CA LEU A 18 -16.05 -5.43 9.40
C LEU A 18 -17.36 -6.08 8.94
N GLY A 19 -17.96 -6.92 9.77
CA GLY A 19 -19.19 -7.65 9.46
C GLY A 19 -18.96 -8.85 8.53
N SER A 20 -19.61 -9.96 8.85
CA SER A 20 -19.61 -11.15 8.00
C SER A 20 -20.28 -10.85 6.66
N GLY A 21 -19.58 -11.06 5.56
CA GLY A 21 -20.12 -10.88 4.20
C GLY A 21 -19.79 -9.56 3.51
N THR A 22 -18.98 -8.69 4.12
CA THR A 22 -18.47 -7.49 3.43
C THR A 22 -17.19 -7.79 2.65
N HIS A 23 -16.83 -6.90 1.74
CA HIS A 23 -15.54 -6.95 1.02
C HIS A 23 -14.39 -6.28 1.79
N GLY A 24 -14.64 -5.81 3.03
CA GLY A 24 -13.63 -5.14 3.85
C GLY A 24 -12.32 -5.91 3.98
N PRO A 25 -12.33 -7.21 4.35
CA PRO A 25 -11.10 -7.99 4.43
C PRO A 25 -10.36 -8.15 3.09
N ASP A 26 -11.05 -8.12 1.95
CA ASP A 26 -10.41 -8.17 0.62
C ASP A 26 -9.64 -6.88 0.37
N GLN A 27 -10.23 -5.74 0.74
CA GLN A 27 -9.59 -4.43 0.63
C GLN A 27 -8.37 -4.34 1.57
N MET A 28 -8.47 -4.85 2.80
CA MET A 28 -7.34 -4.89 3.73
C MET A 28 -6.22 -5.82 3.26
N LEU A 29 -6.56 -6.97 2.68
CA LEU A 29 -5.58 -7.84 2.02
C LEU A 29 -4.91 -7.10 0.85
N ALA A 30 -5.68 -6.43 -0.02
CA ALA A 30 -5.14 -5.66 -1.13
C ALA A 30 -4.19 -4.55 -0.65
N ALA A 31 -4.51 -3.86 0.45
CA ALA A 31 -3.61 -2.88 1.05
C ALA A 31 -2.29 -3.51 1.55
N SER A 32 -2.36 -4.74 2.08
CA SER A 32 -1.15 -5.49 2.50
C SER A 32 -0.31 -5.90 1.29
N VAL A 33 -0.95 -6.27 0.18
CA VAL A 33 -0.29 -6.58 -1.10
C VAL A 33 0.45 -5.35 -1.64
N LEU A 34 -0.21 -4.19 -1.64
CA LEU A 34 0.43 -2.93 -2.06
C LEU A 34 1.65 -2.62 -1.20
N ARG A 35 1.57 -2.82 0.13
CA ARG A 35 2.72 -2.61 1.02
C ARG A 35 3.90 -3.51 0.69
N ALA A 36 3.64 -4.77 0.34
CA ALA A 36 4.70 -5.71 -0.04
C ALA A 36 5.47 -5.21 -1.29
N ILE A 37 4.73 -4.75 -2.30
CA ILE A 37 5.28 -4.20 -3.55
C ILE A 37 6.03 -2.89 -3.28
N GLU A 38 5.41 -1.98 -2.52
CA GLU A 38 5.95 -0.66 -2.18
C GLU A 38 7.29 -0.77 -1.47
N GLU A 39 7.45 -1.70 -0.54
CA GLU A 39 8.67 -1.82 0.26
C GLU A 39 9.63 -2.88 -0.31
N ARG A 40 9.22 -3.64 -1.35
CA ARG A 40 9.95 -4.82 -1.85
C ARG A 40 10.30 -5.78 -0.71
N ARG A 41 9.31 -6.06 0.14
CA ARG A 41 9.46 -6.97 1.28
C ARG A 41 8.29 -7.94 1.35
N PRO A 42 8.53 -9.23 1.67
CA PRO A 42 7.44 -10.14 1.99
C PRO A 42 6.61 -9.60 3.15
N VAL A 43 5.29 -9.79 3.08
CA VAL A 43 4.35 -9.43 4.16
C VAL A 43 3.68 -10.69 4.68
N LEU A 44 3.78 -10.92 5.98
CA LEU A 44 3.01 -11.93 6.70
C LEU A 44 1.83 -11.26 7.39
N ARG A 45 0.62 -11.57 6.95
CA ARG A 45 -0.62 -11.05 7.54
C ARG A 45 -1.30 -12.16 8.35
N SER A 46 -1.50 -11.93 9.65
CA SER A 46 -2.25 -12.81 10.54
C SER A 46 -3.48 -12.08 11.08
N THR A 47 -4.65 -12.69 10.88
CA THR A 47 -5.94 -12.07 11.19
C THR A 47 -6.82 -12.99 12.02
N THR A 48 -7.75 -12.41 12.79
CA THR A 48 -8.71 -13.17 13.62
C THR A 48 -9.80 -13.86 12.78
N VAL A 49 -10.61 -13.07 12.07
CA VAL A 49 -11.70 -13.57 11.19
C VAL A 49 -11.54 -13.12 9.73
N GLY A 50 -10.47 -12.37 9.45
CA GLY A 50 -10.15 -11.84 8.14
C GLY A 50 -9.44 -12.86 7.26
N ILE A 51 -8.66 -12.37 6.29
CA ILE A 51 -7.83 -13.23 5.45
C ILE A 51 -6.40 -13.23 6.00
N THR A 52 -5.98 -14.38 6.53
CA THR A 52 -4.58 -14.65 6.89
C THR A 52 -3.81 -15.08 5.65
N ALA A 53 -2.69 -14.45 5.35
CA ALA A 53 -1.97 -14.67 4.10
C ALA A 53 -0.47 -14.40 4.21
N ALA A 54 0.30 -15.14 3.43
CA ALA A 54 1.68 -14.81 3.09
C ALA A 54 1.69 -14.10 1.75
N ILE A 55 2.46 -13.03 1.64
CA ILE A 55 2.57 -12.19 0.45
C ILE A 55 4.06 -12.03 0.13
N ASP A 56 4.48 -12.33 -1.10
CA ASP A 56 5.87 -12.12 -1.51
C ASP A 56 6.16 -10.63 -1.79
N ALA A 57 7.44 -10.27 -1.95
CA ALA A 57 7.85 -8.88 -2.22
C ALA A 57 7.35 -8.30 -3.56
N HIS A 58 6.74 -9.14 -4.40
CA HIS A 58 6.14 -8.76 -5.68
C HIS A 58 4.60 -8.68 -5.59
N GLY A 59 4.03 -8.90 -4.40
CA GLY A 59 2.60 -8.86 -4.16
C GLY A 59 1.84 -10.13 -4.53
N ARG A 60 2.53 -11.24 -4.85
CA ARG A 60 1.88 -12.54 -5.06
C ARG A 60 1.52 -13.15 -3.72
N ILE A 61 0.44 -13.93 -3.70
CA ILE A 61 -0.07 -14.59 -2.50
C ILE A 61 0.18 -16.10 -2.65
N PRO A 62 1.37 -16.61 -2.28
CA PRO A 62 1.69 -18.04 -2.39
C PRO A 62 0.79 -18.92 -1.53
N ALA A 63 0.32 -18.40 -0.39
CA ALA A 63 -0.59 -19.13 0.48
C ALA A 63 -1.50 -18.18 1.27
N ARG A 64 -2.75 -18.62 1.50
CA ARG A 64 -3.73 -17.91 2.34
C ARG A 64 -4.70 -18.87 2.99
N LEU A 65 -5.19 -18.50 4.16
CA LEU A 65 -6.39 -19.07 4.76
C LEU A 65 -7.59 -18.20 4.39
N PRO A 66 -8.67 -18.80 3.85
CA PRO A 66 -9.89 -18.07 3.53
C PRO A 66 -10.58 -17.57 4.81
N ARG A 67 -11.59 -16.72 4.61
CA ARG A 67 -12.43 -16.19 5.69
C ARG A 67 -13.35 -17.28 6.24
N SER A 68 -12.85 -18.13 7.13
CA SER A 68 -13.67 -18.97 8.00
C SER A 68 -12.81 -19.92 8.82
N GLY A 69 -13.16 -20.04 10.09
CA GLY A 69 -12.67 -21.10 10.97
C GLY A 69 -11.32 -20.81 11.63
N GLU A 70 -11.05 -21.58 12.67
CA GLU A 70 -9.74 -21.65 13.29
C GLU A 70 -8.77 -22.37 12.34
N GLY A 71 -7.55 -21.85 12.20
CA GLY A 71 -6.57 -22.42 11.30
C GLY A 71 -5.18 -21.88 11.54
N VAL A 72 -4.19 -22.64 11.06
CA VAL A 72 -2.77 -22.27 11.12
C VAL A 72 -2.23 -22.31 9.70
N LEU A 73 -1.59 -21.22 9.28
CA LEU A 73 -0.92 -21.11 7.99
C LEU A 73 0.59 -21.20 8.22
N VAL A 74 1.20 -22.31 7.80
CA VAL A 74 2.65 -22.49 7.82
C VAL A 74 3.20 -22.22 6.44
N VAL A 75 4.22 -21.36 6.35
CA VAL A 75 4.86 -20.96 5.09
C VAL A 75 6.35 -20.79 5.29
N ASP A 76 7.12 -21.10 4.26
CA ASP A 76 8.50 -20.69 4.15
C ASP A 76 8.56 -19.29 3.53
N VAL A 77 9.26 -18.36 4.19
CA VAL A 77 9.45 -17.00 3.71
C VAL A 77 10.88 -16.81 3.31
N VAL A 78 11.09 -16.40 2.06
CA VAL A 78 12.40 -15.99 1.56
C VAL A 78 12.47 -14.47 1.62
N PRO A 79 13.36 -13.88 2.43
CA PRO A 79 13.60 -12.45 2.42
C PRO A 79 14.04 -11.97 1.04
N GLU A 80 13.62 -10.77 0.66
CA GLU A 80 14.07 -10.13 -0.57
C GLU A 80 14.55 -8.71 -0.26
N HIS A 81 15.81 -8.41 -0.59
CA HIS A 81 16.45 -7.14 -0.26
C HIS A 81 16.54 -6.18 -1.44
N ALA A 82 15.84 -6.47 -2.54
CA ALA A 82 15.79 -5.56 -3.67
C ALA A 82 15.25 -4.20 -3.21
N GLY A 83 16.00 -3.13 -3.44
CA GLY A 83 15.52 -1.78 -3.16
C GLY A 83 14.29 -1.44 -4.01
N SER A 84 13.40 -0.60 -3.49
CA SER A 84 12.25 -0.06 -4.22
C SER A 84 12.38 1.46 -4.39
N GLY A 85 11.97 1.98 -5.54
CA GLY A 85 11.88 3.44 -5.76
C GLY A 85 10.92 4.10 -4.78
N PHE A 86 9.84 3.41 -4.41
CA PHE A 86 8.93 3.86 -3.37
C PHE A 86 9.59 3.83 -2.00
N ALA A 87 10.37 2.79 -1.66
CA ALA A 87 11.12 2.72 -0.40
C ALA A 87 12.15 3.86 -0.26
N ARG A 88 12.66 4.39 -1.39
CA ARG A 88 13.62 5.50 -1.41
C ARG A 88 12.98 6.89 -1.40
N TRP A 89 11.90 7.08 -2.16
CA TRP A 89 11.33 8.42 -2.40
C TRP A 89 9.92 8.62 -1.83
N GLY A 90 9.26 7.54 -1.40
CA GLY A 90 7.88 7.55 -0.92
C GLY A 90 6.95 8.26 -1.90
N HIS A 91 6.15 9.17 -1.37
CA HIS A 91 5.19 9.96 -2.15
C HIS A 91 5.79 11.25 -2.74
N ALA A 92 7.08 11.52 -2.59
CA ALA A 92 7.70 12.79 -3.01
C ALA A 92 7.51 13.10 -4.51
N PRO A 93 7.68 12.13 -5.46
CA PRO A 93 7.47 12.41 -6.88
C PRO A 93 6.03 12.85 -7.19
N VAL A 94 5.04 12.21 -6.55
CA VAL A 94 3.62 12.55 -6.72
C VAL A 94 3.33 13.94 -6.14
N GLY A 95 3.86 14.23 -4.95
CA GLY A 95 3.73 15.55 -4.33
C GLY A 95 4.27 16.68 -5.23
N LEU A 96 5.43 16.46 -5.86
CA LEU A 96 6.04 17.43 -6.77
C LEU A 96 5.17 17.69 -8.00
N ILE A 97 4.58 16.64 -8.59
CA ILE A 97 3.65 16.77 -9.72
C ILE A 97 2.42 17.58 -9.34
N VAL A 98 1.82 17.30 -8.17
CA VAL A 98 0.63 18.03 -7.69
C VAL A 98 0.95 19.50 -7.46
N VAL A 99 2.07 19.82 -6.81
CA VAL A 99 2.50 21.20 -6.57
C VAL A 99 2.74 21.92 -7.90
N ALA A 100 3.46 21.31 -8.84
CA ALA A 100 3.71 21.88 -10.16
C ALA A 100 2.39 22.20 -10.91
N TRP A 101 1.42 21.29 -10.84
CA TRP A 101 0.11 21.49 -11.46
C TRP A 101 -0.67 22.65 -10.82
N LEU A 102 -0.66 22.76 -9.49
CA LEU A 102 -1.32 23.85 -8.76
C LEU A 102 -0.68 25.22 -9.05
N VAL A 103 0.65 25.28 -9.14
CA VAL A 103 1.38 26.49 -9.52
C VAL A 103 1.02 26.91 -10.95
N PHE A 104 1.03 25.95 -11.89
CA PHE A 104 0.65 26.21 -13.28
C PHE A 104 -0.79 26.74 -13.38
N ARG A 105 -1.74 26.13 -12.67
CA ARG A 105 -3.14 26.58 -12.63
C ARG A 105 -3.26 28.00 -12.08
N SER A 106 -2.55 28.30 -10.99
CA SER A 106 -2.54 29.62 -10.35
C SER A 106 -2.01 30.70 -11.30
N ILE A 107 -0.92 30.43 -12.01
CA ILE A 107 -0.34 31.35 -13.01
C ILE A 107 -1.35 31.63 -14.12
N ARG A 108 -2.03 30.60 -14.65
CA ARG A 108 -3.03 30.79 -15.72
C ARG A 108 -4.24 31.60 -15.27
N ILE A 109 -4.68 31.43 -14.02
CA ILE A 109 -5.78 32.23 -13.45
C ILE A 109 -5.35 33.69 -13.35
N LEU A 110 -4.17 33.96 -12.80
CA LEU A 110 -3.65 35.32 -12.66
C LEU A 110 -3.44 36.00 -14.03
N ALA A 111 -2.93 35.28 -15.03
CA ALA A 111 -2.79 35.79 -16.39
C ALA A 111 -4.14 36.17 -17.03
N ARG A 112 -5.19 35.36 -16.81
CA ARG A 112 -6.56 35.65 -17.28
C ARG A 112 -7.19 36.86 -16.58
N HIS A 113 -6.91 37.06 -15.28
CA HIS A 113 -7.37 38.25 -14.56
C HIS A 113 -6.70 39.52 -15.09
N ARG A 114 -5.38 39.48 -15.34
CA ARG A 114 -4.65 40.62 -15.91
C ARG A 114 -5.11 40.98 -17.33
N SER A 115 -5.46 40.00 -18.17
CA SER A 115 -5.98 40.28 -19.51
C SER A 115 -7.39 40.88 -19.49
N ARG A 116 -8.23 40.52 -18.52
CA ARG A 116 -9.59 41.08 -18.35
C ARG A 116 -9.61 42.50 -17.79
N GLN A 117 -8.61 42.90 -17.00
CA GLN A 117 -8.51 44.28 -16.49
C GLN A 117 -7.91 45.27 -17.50
N ARG A 118 -7.33 44.77 -18.60
CA ARG A 118 -6.73 45.58 -19.67
C ARG A 118 -7.64 45.76 -20.89
N ALA A 119 -8.79 45.09 -20.93
CA ALA A 119 -9.83 45.23 -21.95
C ALA A 119 -11.00 46.01 -21.35
#